data_AF-A0A838S5V0-F1
#
_entry.id   AF-A0A838S5V0-F1
#
_cell.length_a   1.000
_cell.length_b   1.000
_cell.length_c   1.000
_cell.angle_alpha   90.00
_cell.angle_beta   90.00
_cell.angle_gamma   90.00
#
_symmetry.space_group_name_H-M   'P 1'
#
loop_
_entity.id
_entity.type
_entity.pdbx_description
1 polymer ?
#
loop_
_entity_poly.entity_id
_entity_poly.type
_entity_poly.pdbx_seq_one_letter_code
_entity_poly.pdbx_strand_id
1 'polypeptide(L)'
;MTGSDVVIDSVEAAAYTVPTDAPEADGTFAWDATTLVLVTLRAGRETGIGWTYGAAACAAVVRDQLAPAVVRCSALDIAGAWERMVRSLRNVGR
;
A
#
# COMPACT_ATOMS: atom_id res chain seq x y z
N MET A 1 -23.90 -10.45 -21.91
CA MET A 1 -22.45 -10.29 -22.12
C MET A 1 -21.91 -9.59 -20.88
N THR A 2 -21.55 -10.35 -19.86
CA THR A 2 -20.92 -9.81 -18.65
C THR A 2 -19.57 -9.23 -19.06
N GLY A 3 -19.36 -7.93 -18.89
CA GLY A 3 -18.06 -7.32 -19.13
C GLY A 3 -16.99 -8.09 -18.38
N SER A 4 -15.86 -8.38 -19.03
CA SER A 4 -14.73 -9.01 -18.36
C SER A 4 -14.36 -8.19 -17.14
N ASP A 5 -14.42 -8.79 -15.95
CA ASP A 5 -14.05 -8.13 -14.72
C ASP A 5 -12.59 -7.66 -14.79
N VAL A 6 -12.36 -6.38 -14.49
CA VAL A 6 -11.01 -5.80 -14.50
C VAL A 6 -10.37 -6.19 -13.18
N VAL A 7 -9.39 -7.08 -13.25
CA VAL A 7 -8.71 -7.60 -12.06
C VAL A 7 -7.39 -6.90 -11.82
N ILE A 8 -6.94 -6.96 -10.57
CA ILE A 8 -5.61 -6.50 -10.16
C ILE A 8 -4.56 -7.44 -10.73
N ASP A 9 -3.68 -6.92 -11.59
CA ASP A 9 -2.63 -7.67 -12.28
C ASP A 9 -1.34 -7.70 -11.46
N SER A 10 -0.93 -6.55 -10.90
CA SER A 10 0.27 -6.42 -10.10
C SER A 10 0.14 -5.33 -9.05
N VAL A 11 0.89 -5.48 -7.96
CA VAL A 11 1.03 -4.49 -6.89
C VAL A 11 2.50 -4.38 -6.56
N GLU A 12 3.02 -3.15 -6.58
CA GLU A 12 4.39 -2.81 -6.25
C GLU A 12 4.40 -1.78 -5.13
N ALA A 13 5.45 -1.79 -4.31
CA ALA A 13 5.63 -0.82 -3.23
C ALA A 13 7.07 -0.32 -3.18
N ALA A 14 7.22 1.00 -3.02
CA ALA A 14 8.50 1.67 -2.87
C ALA A 14 8.43 2.66 -1.69
N ALA A 15 9.55 2.83 -0.99
CA ALA A 15 9.67 3.80 0.09
C ALA A 15 10.59 4.95 -0.35
N TYR A 16 10.19 6.17 -0.03
CA TYR A 16 10.92 7.40 -0.32
C TYR A 16 11.05 8.19 0.97
N THR A 17 12.27 8.59 1.32
CA THR A 17 12.53 9.45 2.47
C THR A 17 12.87 10.84 1.95
N VAL A 18 12.08 11.82 2.37
CA VAL A 18 12.20 13.23 1.95
C VAL A 18 12.60 14.04 3.18
N PRO A 19 13.74 14.75 3.16
CA PRO A 19 14.12 15.65 4.24
C PRO A 19 13.07 16.74 4.46
N THR A 20 12.88 17.16 5.70
CA THR A 20 12.12 18.36 6.02
C THR A 20 12.95 19.60 5.70
N ASP A 21 12.29 20.74 5.50
CA ASP A 21 12.99 22.00 5.17
C ASP A 21 13.81 22.54 6.35
N ALA A 22 13.51 22.09 7.57
CA ALA A 22 14.24 22.34 8.80
C ALA A 22 13.95 21.22 9.83
N PRO A 23 14.75 21.07 10.91
CA PRO A 23 14.43 20.13 11.99
C PRO A 23 13.06 20.44 12.62
N GLU A 24 12.24 19.40 12.76
CA GLU A 24 10.89 19.46 13.33
C GLU A 24 10.82 18.64 14.62
N ALA A 25 9.87 18.96 15.51
CA ALA A 25 9.63 18.21 16.73
C ALA A 25 8.21 18.42 17.28
N ASP A 26 7.72 17.42 17.99
CA ASP A 26 6.67 17.54 18.98
C ASP A 26 7.25 17.41 20.39
N GLY A 27 6.43 17.51 21.44
CA GLY A 27 6.89 17.44 22.84
C GLY A 27 7.54 16.10 23.24
N THR A 28 7.54 15.10 22.37
CA THR A 28 7.98 13.73 22.62
C THR A 28 8.92 13.15 21.56
N PHE A 29 8.99 13.74 20.36
CA PHE A 29 9.78 13.23 19.25
C PHE A 29 10.29 14.35 18.35
N ALA A 30 11.50 14.19 17.81
CA ALA A 30 12.09 15.11 16.84
C ALA A 30 12.46 14.34 15.57
N TRP A 31 12.35 14.99 14.41
CA TRP A 31 12.63 14.40 13.10
C TRP A 31 13.16 15.44 12.11
N ASP A 32 13.83 14.94 11.08
CA ASP A 32 14.41 15.74 9.99
C ASP A 32 14.00 15.22 8.60
N ALA A 33 13.11 14.22 8.55
CA ALA A 33 12.61 13.64 7.32
C ALA A 33 11.26 12.96 7.52
N THR A 34 10.50 12.87 6.43
CA THR A 34 9.28 12.05 6.33
C THR A 34 9.54 10.88 5.38
N THR A 35 9.14 9.66 5.77
CA THR A 35 9.16 8.51 4.86
C THR A 35 7.75 8.24 4.33
N LEU A 36 7.61 8.32 3.01
CA LEU A 36 6.42 7.97 2.25
C LEU A 36 6.58 6.55 1.69
N VAL A 37 5.55 5.73 1.82
CA VAL A 37 5.46 4.42 1.18
C VAL A 37 4.41 4.50 0.08
N LEU A 38 4.87 4.47 -1.17
CA LEU A 38 4.05 4.50 -2.36
C LEU A 38 3.70 3.08 -2.79
N VAL A 39 2.42 2.83 -3.05
CA VAL A 39 1.92 1.62 -3.67
C VAL A 39 1.46 1.98 -5.08
N THR A 40 1.92 1.20 -6.06
CA THR A 40 1.46 1.27 -7.45
C THR A 40 0.77 -0.04 -7.80
N LEU A 41 -0.42 0.05 -8.39
CA LEU A 41 -1.23 -1.10 -8.77
C LEU A 41 -1.59 -1.02 -10.24
N ARG A 42 -1.57 -2.16 -10.95
CA ARG A 42 -2.02 -2.26 -12.34
C ARG A 42 -3.30 -3.09 -12.42
N ALA A 43 -4.27 -2.63 -13.19
CA ALA A 43 -5.49 -3.37 -13.49
C ALA A 43 -6.00 -3.03 -14.89
N GLY A 44 -5.96 -4.00 -15.80
CA GLY A 44 -6.33 -3.75 -17.20
C GLY A 44 -5.36 -2.75 -17.86
N ARG A 45 -5.88 -1.61 -18.31
CA ARG A 45 -5.07 -0.53 -18.93
C ARG A 45 -4.68 0.58 -17.96
N GLU A 46 -5.18 0.51 -16.73
CA GLU A 46 -5.02 1.57 -15.74
C GLU A 46 -3.91 1.25 -14.75
N THR A 47 -3.28 2.32 -14.27
CA THR A 47 -2.34 2.27 -13.15
C THR A 47 -2.85 3.19 -12.06
N GLY A 48 -3.11 2.63 -10.88
CA GLY A 48 -3.50 3.35 -9.67
C GLY A 48 -2.32 3.56 -8.75
N ILE A 49 -2.35 4.64 -7.98
CA ILE A 49 -1.39 4.92 -6.91
C ILE A 49 -2.11 5.19 -5.60
N GLY A 50 -1.45 4.84 -4.50
CA GLY A 50 -1.85 5.20 -3.14
C GLY A 50 -0.62 5.24 -2.24
N TRP A 51 -0.68 5.97 -1.14
CA TRP A 51 0.47 6.10 -0.25
C TRP A 51 0.09 6.21 1.21
N THR A 52 1.06 5.97 2.07
CA THR A 52 1.00 6.26 3.51
C THR A 52 2.34 6.84 3.97
N TYR A 53 2.36 7.43 5.16
CA TYR A 53 3.60 7.78 5.85
C TYR A 53 3.92 6.71 6.90
N GLY A 54 5.17 6.28 6.96
CA GLY A 54 5.58 5.23 7.88
C GLY A 54 6.96 4.68 7.56
N ALA A 55 7.39 3.69 8.34
CA ALA A 55 8.69 3.06 8.14
C ALA A 55 8.78 2.40 6.76
N ALA A 56 9.98 2.43 6.15
CA ALA A 56 10.24 1.76 4.87
C ALA A 56 9.88 0.25 4.89
N ALA A 57 9.91 -0.38 6.08
CA ALA A 57 9.48 -1.76 6.29
C ALA A 57 8.02 -2.03 5.87
N CYS A 58 7.15 -1.02 5.85
CA CYS A 58 5.78 -1.18 5.35
C CYS A 58 5.74 -1.62 3.87
N ALA A 59 6.75 -1.29 3.05
CA ALA A 59 6.83 -1.77 1.67
C ALA A 59 6.97 -3.30 1.60
N ALA A 60 7.66 -3.92 2.57
CA ALA A 60 7.74 -5.38 2.67
C ALA A 60 6.39 -5.97 3.09
N VAL A 61 5.66 -5.33 4.01
CA VAL A 61 4.30 -5.77 4.37
C VAL A 61 3.37 -5.73 3.16
N VAL A 62 3.42 -4.67 2.35
CA VAL A 62 2.64 -4.59 1.11
C VAL A 62 3.00 -5.74 0.18
N ARG A 63 4.28 -5.94 -0.12
CA ARG A 63 4.73 -6.99 -1.04
C ARG A 63 4.40 -8.40 -0.55
N ASP A 64 4.65 -8.68 0.72
CA ASP A 64 4.71 -10.05 1.22
C ASP A 64 3.38 -10.51 1.84
N GLN A 65 2.51 -9.57 2.26
CA GLN A 65 1.23 -9.89 2.91
C GLN A 65 -0.01 -9.37 2.16
N LEU A 66 0.05 -8.16 1.62
CA LEU A 66 -1.14 -7.50 1.05
C LEU A 66 -1.31 -7.79 -0.44
N ALA A 67 -0.24 -7.66 -1.22
CA ALA A 67 -0.26 -7.93 -2.66
C ALA A 67 -0.77 -9.35 -2.98
N PRO A 68 -0.30 -10.43 -2.32
CA PRO A 68 -0.82 -11.77 -2.58
C PRO A 68 -2.30 -11.94 -2.23
N ALA A 69 -2.85 -11.12 -1.32
CA ALA A 69 -4.24 -11.20 -0.90
C ALA A 69 -5.22 -10.56 -1.91
N VAL A 70 -4.74 -9.63 -2.74
CA VAL A 70 -5.59 -8.82 -3.65
C VAL A 70 -5.30 -9.03 -5.13
N VAL A 71 -4.12 -9.55 -5.51
CA VAL A 71 -3.84 -9.92 -6.90
C VAL A 71 -4.91 -10.91 -7.40
N ARG A 72 -5.40 -10.69 -8.62
CA ARG A 72 -6.56 -11.35 -9.26
C ARG A 72 -7.94 -11.05 -8.67
N CYS A 73 -8.06 -10.20 -7.64
CA CYS A 73 -9.37 -9.70 -7.22
C CYS A 73 -9.88 -8.64 -8.21
N SER A 74 -11.20 -8.45 -8.27
CA SER A 74 -11.80 -7.34 -9.01
C SER A 74 -11.24 -6.02 -8.50
N ALA A 75 -10.74 -5.19 -9.40
CA ALA A 75 -10.30 -3.83 -9.07
C ALA A 75 -11.47 -2.91 -8.67
N LEU A 76 -12.71 -3.33 -8.94
CA LEU A 76 -13.93 -2.60 -8.58
C LEU A 76 -14.55 -3.06 -7.25
N ASP A 77 -14.14 -4.23 -6.71
CA ASP A 77 -14.56 -4.72 -5.40
C ASP A 77 -13.63 -4.21 -4.29
N ILE A 78 -13.70 -2.90 -4.03
CA ILE A 78 -12.83 -2.22 -3.06
C ILE A 78 -13.01 -2.79 -1.64
N ALA A 79 -14.27 -3.01 -1.22
CA ALA A 79 -14.58 -3.53 0.10
C ALA A 79 -14.06 -4.96 0.27
N GLY A 80 -14.29 -5.84 -0.72
CA GLY A 80 -13.77 -7.21 -0.70
C GLY A 80 -12.24 -7.27 -0.70
N ALA A 81 -11.57 -6.39 -1.46
CA ALA A 81 -10.11 -6.28 -1.44
C ALA A 81 -9.59 -5.85 -0.05
N TRP A 82 -10.23 -4.87 0.59
CA TRP A 82 -9.86 -4.44 1.94
C TRP A 82 -10.02 -5.54 2.98
N GLU A 83 -11.16 -6.24 2.99
CA GLU A 83 -11.41 -7.34 3.93
C GLU A 83 -10.37 -8.47 3.77
N ARG A 84 -9.98 -8.80 2.54
CA ARG A 84 -8.92 -9.78 2.25
C ARG A 84 -7.58 -9.36 2.83
N MET A 85 -7.18 -8.10 2.64
CA MET A 85 -5.94 -7.57 3.21
C MET A 85 -5.96 -7.59 4.74
N VAL A 86 -7.05 -7.15 5.37
CA VAL A 86 -7.18 -7.19 6.84
C VAL A 86 -7.07 -8.62 7.36
N ARG A 87 -7.69 -9.58 6.65
CA ARG A 87 -7.62 -11.00 7.03
C ARG A 87 -6.23 -11.59 6.85
N SER A 88 -5.47 -11.19 5.82
CA SER A 88 -4.10 -11.71 5.61
C SER A 88 -3.15 -11.29 6.74
N LEU A 89 -3.39 -10.14 7.36
CA LEU A 89 -2.61 -9.64 8.48
C LEU A 89 -2.93 -10.27 9.84
N ARG A 90 -3.94 -11.15 9.94
CA ARG A 90 -4.39 -11.73 11.23
C ARG A 90 -3.25 -12.29 12.10
N ASN A 91 -2.29 -12.97 11.47
CA ASN A 91 -1.20 -13.65 12.18
C ASN A 91 0.08 -12.80 12.31
N VAL A 92 0.09 -11.59 11.74
CA VAL A 92 1.25 -10.68 11.73
C VAL A 92 1.20 -9.70 12.90
N GLY A 93 0.05 -9.54 13.55
CA GLY A 93 -0.22 -8.52 14.56
C GLY A 93 -0.94 -7.36 13.92
N ARG A 94 -2.23 -7.19 14.26
CA ARG A 94 -3.09 -6.10 13.80
C ARG A 94 -2.99 -4.91 14.74
#